data_AF-A0A410PTW4-F1
#
_entry.id   AF-A0A410PTW4-F1
#
_cell.length_a   1.000
_cell.length_b   1.000
_cell.length_c   1.000
_cell.angle_alpha   90.00
_cell.angle_beta   90.00
_cell.angle_gamma   90.00
#
_symmetry.space_group_name_H-M   'P 1'
#
loop_
_entity.id
_entity.type
_entity.pdbx_description
1 polymer ?
#
loop_
_entity_poly.entity_id
_entity_poly.type
_entity_poly.pdbx_seq_one_letter_code
_entity_poly.pdbx_strand_id
1 'polypeptide(L)' 'MFSKKKKAPEPIFDVTKKIAKTWWGGTKLIPTTKSEQRKMKAEILRRHPNATVLDSREKKRKDLEWIDRIEEFDAFLND' A
#
# COMPACT_ATOMS: atom_id res chain seq x y z
N MET A 1 -12.70 -15.55 -32.03
CA MET A 1 -12.48 -14.28 -31.29
C MET A 1 -11.60 -14.56 -30.07
N PHE A 2 -10.35 -14.09 -30.08
CA PHE A 2 -9.49 -14.19 -28.89
C PHE A 2 -9.83 -13.04 -27.94
N SER A 3 -10.61 -13.32 -26.90
CA SER A 3 -10.84 -12.37 -25.82
C SER A 3 -9.49 -11.98 -25.21
N LYS A 4 -9.11 -10.70 -25.32
CA LYS A 4 -7.91 -10.15 -24.71
C LYS A 4 -7.99 -10.42 -23.21
N LYS A 5 -7.14 -11.31 -22.69
CA LYS A 5 -7.03 -11.55 -21.24
C LYS A 5 -6.70 -10.20 -20.58
N LYS A 6 -7.52 -9.77 -19.62
CA LYS A 6 -7.25 -8.56 -18.84
C LYS A 6 -5.88 -8.75 -18.17
N LYS A 7 -4.99 -7.77 -18.28
CA LYS A 7 -3.70 -7.78 -17.57
C LYS A 7 -3.99 -7.91 -16.08
N ALA A 8 -3.27 -8.80 -15.40
CA ALA A 8 -3.37 -8.93 -13.96
C ALA A 8 -3.03 -7.57 -13.31
N PRO A 9 -3.76 -7.15 -12.27
CA PRO A 9 -3.44 -5.91 -11.57
C PRO A 9 -2.02 -5.97 -11.02
N GLU A 10 -1.33 -4.84 -11.05
CA GLU A 10 0.02 -4.73 -10.54
C GLU A 10 0.05 -5.07 -9.03
N PRO A 11 1.07 -5.80 -8.55
CA PRO A 11 1.14 -6.20 -7.16
C PRO A 11 1.32 -4.97 -6.26
N ILE A 12 0.50 -4.90 -5.21
CA ILE A 12 0.57 -3.84 -4.19
C ILE A 12 1.17 -4.43 -2.93
N PHE A 13 2.24 -3.81 -2.42
CA PHE A 13 2.90 -4.23 -1.18
C PHE A 13 2.73 -3.18 -0.09
N ASP A 14 2.17 -3.56 1.07
CA ASP A 14 2.15 -2.70 2.26
C ASP A 14 3.40 -2.96 3.10
N VAL A 15 4.27 -1.95 3.20
CA VAL A 15 5.54 -2.03 3.92
C VAL A 15 5.43 -1.44 5.33
N THR A 16 4.26 -0.92 5.71
CA THR A 16 4.07 -0.23 7.00
C THR A 16 4.07 -1.17 8.20
N LYS A 17 3.80 -2.46 7.99
CA LYS A 17 3.80 -3.49 9.04
C LYS A 17 4.62 -4.69 8.60
N LYS A 18 5.32 -5.30 9.56
CA LYS A 18 6.04 -6.56 9.38
C LYS A 18 5.52 -7.61 10.36
N ILE A 19 5.57 -8.87 9.95
CA ILE A 19 5.30 -10.00 10.83
C ILE A 19 6.53 -10.24 11.68
N ALA A 20 6.37 -10.22 13.00
CA ALA A 20 7.44 -10.51 13.96
C ALA A 20 6.98 -11.59 14.93
N LYS A 21 7.89 -12.50 15.27
CA LYS A 21 7.64 -13.55 16.27
C LYS A 21 7.67 -12.92 17.67
N THR A 22 6.67 -13.24 18.48
CA THR A 22 6.59 -12.83 19.88
C THR A 22 7.29 -13.85 20.76
N TRP A 23 7.68 -13.41 21.95
CA TRP A 23 8.33 -14.26 22.95
C TRP A 23 7.48 -15.49 23.33
N TRP A 24 6.15 -15.34 23.34
CA TRP A 24 5.19 -16.40 23.66
C TRP A 24 4.89 -17.36 22.49
N GLY A 25 5.74 -17.36 21.45
CA GLY A 25 5.61 -18.29 20.32
C GLY A 25 4.61 -17.89 19.24
N GLY A 26 3.88 -16.78 19.40
CA GLY A 26 2.95 -16.25 18.41
C GLY A 26 3.61 -15.36 17.36
N THR A 27 2.85 -14.92 16.36
CA THR A 27 3.28 -13.88 15.41
C THR A 27 2.38 -12.66 15.52
N LYS A 28 2.97 -11.46 15.52
CA LYS A 28 2.24 -10.19 15.55
C LYS A 28 2.69 -9.28 14.41
N LEU A 29 1.75 -8.50 13.88
CA LEU A 29 2.06 -7.39 12.98
C LEU A 29 2.57 -6.21 13.81
N ILE A 30 3.81 -5.82 13.57
CA ILE A 30 4.49 -4.70 14.23
C ILE A 30 4.77 -3.62 13.18
N PRO A 31 4.61 -2.32 13.52
CA PRO A 31 4.98 -1.24 12.61
C PRO A 31 6.46 -1.32 12.20
N THR A 32 6.76 -1.01 10.95
CA THR A 32 8.14 -0.90 10.45
C THR A 32 8.68 0.51 10.66
N THR A 33 9.99 0.60 10.90
CA THR A 33 10.67 1.90 10.95
C THR A 33 10.91 2.46 9.54
N LYS A 34 11.19 3.77 9.43
CA LYS A 34 11.43 4.43 8.12
C LYS A 34 12.63 3.83 7.37
N SER A 35 13.68 3.44 8.08
CA SER A 35 14.87 2.84 7.47
C SER A 35 14.58 1.42 6.95
N GLU A 36 13.81 0.63 7.69
CA GLU A 36 13.33 -0.69 7.25
C GLU A 36 12.43 -0.58 6.02
N GLN A 37 11.51 0.39 6.00
CA GLN A 37 10.64 0.63 4.85
C GLN A 37 11.43 0.93 3.57
N ARG A 38 12.50 1.73 3.67
CA ARG A 38 13.37 2.03 2.50
C ARG A 38 14.06 0.78 1.97
N LYS A 39 14.57 -0.08 2.85
CA LYS A 39 15.24 -1.33 2.47
C LYS A 39 14.26 -2.28 1.78
N MET A 40 13.08 -2.48 2.39
CA MET A 40 12.03 -3.33 1.82
C MET A 40 11.51 -2.80 0.49
N LYS A 41 11.30 -1.48 0.36
CA LYS A 41 10.90 -0.84 -0.90
C LYS A 41 11.93 -1.08 -2.01
N ALA A 42 13.21 -0.90 -1.72
CA ALA A 42 14.28 -1.16 -2.69
C ALA A 42 14.31 -2.64 -3.12
N GLU A 43 14.13 -3.57 -2.18
CA GLU A 43 14.10 -5.00 -2.49
C GLU A 43 12.87 -5.40 -3.33
N ILE A 44 11.69 -4.86 -3.01
CA ILE A 44 10.45 -5.07 -3.75
C ILE A 44 10.59 -4.54 -5.18
N LEU A 45 11.07 -3.30 -5.36
CA LEU A 45 11.27 -2.71 -6.68
C LEU A 45 12.34 -3.45 -7.49
N ARG A 46 13.36 -4.04 -6.84
CA ARG A 46 14.36 -4.87 -7.53
C ARG A 46 13.75 -6.14 -8.11
N ARG A 47 12.79 -6.77 -7.41
CA ARG A 47 12.11 -8.00 -7.86
C ARG A 47 10.94 -7.72 -8.79
N HIS A 48 10.22 -6.63 -8.53
CA HIS A 48 9.03 -6.21 -9.23
C HIS A 48 9.13 -4.71 -9.54
N PRO A 49 9.74 -4.33 -10.67
CA PRO A 49 9.98 -2.93 -11.00
C PRO A 49 8.71 -2.09 -11.13
N ASN A 50 7.59 -2.72 -11.50
CA ASN A 50 6.29 -2.05 -11.67
C ASN A 50 5.36 -2.22 -10.46
N ALA A 51 5.88 -2.63 -9.30
CA ALA A 51 5.06 -2.80 -8.11
C ALA A 51 4.72 -1.46 -7.45
N THR A 52 3.48 -1.32 -6.97
CA THR A 52 3.09 -0.18 -6.14
C THR A 52 3.43 -0.49 -4.68
N VAL A 53 4.25 0.35 -4.06
CA VAL A 53 4.72 0.13 -2.68
C VAL A 53 4.10 1.17 -1.75
N LEU A 54 3.20 0.75 -0.87
CA LEU A 54 2.58 1.62 0.14
C LEU A 54 3.56 1.83 1.30
N ASP A 55 4.15 3.02 1.34
CA ASP A 55 4.94 3.49 2.48
C ASP A 55 4.12 4.40 3.42
N SER A 56 4.69 4.70 4.60
CA SER A 56 3.99 5.50 5.61
C SER A 56 3.59 6.91 5.14
N ARG A 57 4.30 7.50 4.17
CA ARG A 57 3.97 8.82 3.61
C ARG A 57 2.87 8.70 2.57
N GLU A 58 2.97 7.72 1.69
CA GLU A 58 2.01 7.46 0.63
C GLU A 58 0.66 6.98 1.17
N LYS A 59 0.69 6.22 2.26
CA LYS A 59 -0.52 5.81 3.00
C LYS A 59 -1.25 7.03 3.56
N LYS A 60 -0.53 7.95 4.21
CA LYS A 60 -1.11 9.23 4.68
C LYS A 60 -1.67 10.08 3.55
N ARG A 61 -1.02 10.11 2.38
CA ARG A 61 -1.52 10.85 1.22
C ARG A 61 -2.84 10.26 0.70
N LYS A 62 -2.92 8.92 0.57
CA LYS A 62 -4.18 8.25 0.22
C LYS A 62 -5.27 8.45 1.28
N ASP A 63 -4.88 8.46 2.55
CA ASP A 63 -5.74 8.78 3.69
C ASP A 63 -6.13 10.27 3.75
N LEU A 64 -5.66 11.13 2.84
CA LEU A 64 -6.14 12.50 2.69
C LEU A 64 -6.96 12.64 1.40
N GLU A 65 -6.51 12.00 0.32
CA GLU A 65 -7.23 11.93 -0.96
C GLU A 65 -8.67 11.39 -0.83
N TRP A 66 -8.97 10.53 0.16
CA TRP A 66 -10.36 10.09 0.38
C TRP A 66 -11.24 11.17 1.00
N ILE A 67 -10.67 12.08 1.80
CA ILE A 67 -11.41 13.21 2.40
C ILE A 67 -11.80 14.17 1.28
N ASP A 68 -10.83 14.56 0.45
CA ASP A 68 -11.05 15.42 -0.69
C ASP A 68 -12.09 14.82 -1.65
N ARG A 69 -12.04 13.50 -1.89
CA ARG A 69 -13.06 12.80 -2.69
C ARG A 69 -14.46 12.80 -2.09
N ILE A 70 -14.58 12.75 -0.76
CA ILE A 70 -15.90 12.84 -0.11
C ILE A 70 -16.42 14.26 -0.22
N GLU A 71 -15.58 15.27 -0.03
CA GLU A 71 -15.96 16.68 -0.18
C GLU A 71 -16.41 16.97 -1.62
N GLU A 72 -15.68 16.48 -2.63
CA GLU A 72 -16.08 16.55 -4.04
C GLU A 72 -17.43 15.84 -4.30
N PHE A 73 -17.66 14.69 -3.66
CA PHE A 73 -18.90 13.93 -3.83
C PHE A 73 -20.10 14.59 -3.13
N ASP A 74 -19.89 15.19 -1.95
CA ASP A 74 -20.91 15.94 -1.22
C ASP A 74 -21.27 17.24 -1.95
N ALA A 75 -20.28 17.94 -2.52
CA ALA A 75 -20.51 19.09 -3.39
C ALA A 75 -21.28 18.72 -4.67
N PHE A 76 -21.04 17.53 -5.24
CA PHE A 76 -21.77 17.03 -6.41
C PHE A 76 -23.21 16.62 -6.11
N LEU A 77 -23.50 16.14 -4.89
CA LEU A 77 -24.85 15.70 -4.50
C LEU A 77 -25.75 16.83 -3.95
N ASN A 78 -25.17 17.97 -3.57
CA ASN A 78 -25.89 19.12 -3.04
C ASN A 78 -26.19 20.20 -4.10
N ASP A 79 -26.14 19.86 -5.39
CA ASP A 79 -26.59 20.68 -6.54
C ASP A 79 -27.86 20.10 -7.18
#